data_AF-W5T5V6-F1
#
_entry.id   AF-W5T5V6-F1
#
_cell.length_a   1.000
_cell.length_b   1.000
_cell.length_c   1.000
_cell.angle_alpha   90.00
_cell.angle_beta   90.00
_cell.angle_gamma   90.00
#
_symmetry.space_group_name_H-M   'P 1'
#
loop_
_entity.id
_entity.type
_entity.pdbx_description
1 polymer ?
#
loop_
_entity_poly.entity_id
_entity_poly.type
_entity_poly.pdbx_seq_one_letter_code
_entity_poly.pdbx_strand_id
1 'polypeptide(L)'
;MKLLSVKVVILKIVIFKEAYMFTQVIVRMLMSVQFCVMGVFLLGAKIEQYCENKYFCYREYSKEFDFGSIKSISFAEEDLAESFREEIKRMSDREDTSGMLKGYPAYFLSFEIVGEPRA
;
A
#
# COMPACT_ATOMS: atom_id res chain seq x y z
N MET A 1 1.55 41.74 -38.02
CA MET A 1 2.36 40.69 -37.34
C MET A 1 2.04 40.52 -35.84
N LYS A 2 1.78 41.58 -35.06
CA LYS A 2 1.46 41.48 -33.61
C LYS A 2 0.18 40.70 -33.26
N LEU A 3 -0.89 40.81 -34.04
CA LEU A 3 -2.17 40.13 -33.76
C LEU A 3 -2.11 38.60 -33.84
N LEU A 4 -1.28 38.04 -34.74
CA LEU A 4 -1.11 36.60 -34.88
C LEU A 4 -0.43 36.00 -33.64
N SER A 5 0.56 36.72 -33.10
CA SER A 5 1.30 36.31 -31.91
C SER A 5 0.41 36.26 -30.65
N VAL A 6 -0.52 37.21 -30.50
CA VAL A 6 -1.45 37.24 -29.37
C VAL A 6 -2.46 36.08 -29.44
N LYS A 7 -3.00 35.77 -30.63
CA LYS A 7 -3.91 34.64 -30.80
C LYS A 7 -3.25 33.30 -30.49
N VAL A 8 -1.99 33.12 -30.89
CA VAL A 8 -1.21 31.91 -30.60
C VAL A 8 -0.96 31.75 -29.09
N VAL A 9 -0.66 32.84 -28.37
CA VAL A 9 -0.46 32.82 -26.91
C VAL A 9 -1.76 32.46 -26.19
N ILE A 10 -2.89 33.07 -26.57
CA ILE A 10 -4.20 32.77 -25.97
C ILE A 10 -4.58 31.30 -26.22
N LEU A 11 -4.38 30.79 -27.43
CA LEU A 11 -4.68 29.40 -27.77
C LEU A 11 -3.85 28.42 -26.93
N LYS A 12 -2.55 28.70 -26.73
CA LYS A 12 -1.68 27.89 -25.85
C LYS A 12 -2.14 27.90 -24.40
N ILE A 13 -2.56 29.05 -23.87
CA ILE A 13 -3.05 29.17 -22.49
C ILE A 13 -4.34 28.37 -22.29
N VAL A 14 -5.27 28.44 -23.26
CA VAL A 14 -6.54 27.68 -23.21
C VAL A 14 -6.26 26.18 -23.23
N ILE A 15 -5.40 25.69 -24.14
CA ILE A 15 -5.04 24.27 -24.22
C ILE A 15 -4.35 23.79 -22.92
N PHE A 16 -3.45 24.58 -22.36
CA PHE A 16 -2.75 24.22 -21.12
C PHE A 16 -3.70 24.16 -19.93
N LYS A 17 -4.66 25.09 -19.84
CA LYS A 17 -5.69 25.12 -18.81
C LYS A 17 -6.62 23.90 -18.91
N GLU A 18 -7.03 23.53 -20.12
CA GLU A 18 -7.84 22.32 -20.34
C GLU A 18 -7.07 21.06 -19.95
N ALA A 19 -5.83 20.90 -20.43
CA ALA A 19 -4.98 19.76 -20.08
C ALA A 19 -4.79 19.61 -18.56
N TYR A 20 -4.60 20.73 -17.84
CA TYR A 20 -4.51 20.74 -16.39
C TYR A 20 -5.80 20.28 -15.70
N MET A 21 -6.96 20.78 -16.13
CA MET A 21 -8.24 20.35 -15.58
C MET A 21 -8.51 18.86 -15.83
N PHE A 22 -8.21 18.36 -17.03
CA PHE A 22 -8.30 16.93 -17.34
C PHE A 22 -7.39 16.09 -16.45
N THR A 23 -6.15 16.54 -16.24
CA THR A 23 -5.20 15.84 -15.37
C THR A 23 -5.71 15.77 -13.92
N GLN A 24 -6.25 16.87 -13.40
CA GLN A 24 -6.83 16.88 -12.05
C GLN A 24 -8.02 15.91 -11.91
N VAL A 25 -8.89 15.84 -12.92
CA VAL A 25 -10.02 14.91 -12.93
C VAL A 25 -9.53 13.46 -12.92
N ILE A 26 -8.55 13.12 -13.78
CA ILE A 26 -7.96 11.78 -13.83
C ILE A 26 -7.35 11.39 -12.48
N VAL A 27 -6.56 12.28 -11.86
CA VAL A 27 -5.95 12.02 -10.55
C VAL A 27 -7.02 11.79 -9.48
N ARG A 28 -8.09 12.60 -9.45
CA ARG A 28 -9.19 12.41 -8.49
C ARG A 28 -9.90 11.07 -8.69
N MET A 29 -10.16 10.69 -9.94
CA MET A 29 -10.78 9.40 -10.25
C MET A 29 -9.88 8.23 -9.81
N LEU A 30 -8.58 8.30 -10.09
CA LEU A 30 -7.61 7.28 -9.66
C LEU A 30 -7.56 7.15 -8.13
N MET A 31 -7.53 8.27 -7.41
CA MET A 31 -7.57 8.26 -5.94
C MET A 31 -8.85 7.59 -5.43
N SER A 32 -10.02 7.95 -5.98
CA SER A 32 -11.30 7.32 -5.61
C SER A 32 -11.29 5.82 -5.85
N VAL A 33 -10.77 5.36 -6.98
CA VAL A 33 -10.64 3.92 -7.29
C VAL A 33 -9.73 3.22 -6.27
N GLN A 34 -8.58 3.82 -5.94
CA GLN A 34 -7.68 3.28 -4.92
C GLN A 34 -8.35 3.16 -3.54
N PHE A 35 -9.10 4.19 -3.12
CA PHE A 35 -9.87 4.15 -1.88
C PHE A 35 -10.94 3.06 -1.90
N CYS A 36 -11.65 2.89 -3.01
CA CYS A 36 -12.64 1.81 -3.15
C CYS A 36 -12.00 0.42 -3.06
N VAL A 37 -10.87 0.20 -3.76
CA VAL A 37 -10.15 -1.08 -3.73
C VAL A 37 -9.62 -1.37 -2.32
N MET A 38 -9.06 -0.37 -1.63
CA MET A 38 -8.63 -0.52 -0.23
C MET A 38 -9.82 -0.79 0.71
N GLY A 39 -10.96 -0.15 0.49
CA GLY A 39 -12.17 -0.42 1.26
C GLY A 39 -12.67 -1.86 1.08
N VAL A 40 -12.72 -2.34 -0.17
CA VAL A 40 -13.09 -3.73 -0.48
C VAL A 40 -12.09 -4.71 0.11
N PHE A 41 -10.79 -4.39 0.04
CA PHE A 41 -9.74 -5.17 0.69
C PHE A 41 -9.99 -5.29 2.19
N LEU A 42 -10.15 -4.17 2.90
CA LEU A 42 -10.33 -4.18 4.36
C LEU A 42 -11.63 -4.88 4.81
N LEU A 43 -12.72 -4.75 4.03
CA LEU A 43 -14.01 -5.38 4.35
C LEU A 43 -14.05 -6.86 3.99
N GLY A 44 -13.32 -7.27 2.95
CA GLY A 44 -13.36 -8.61 2.40
C GLY A 44 -12.16 -9.49 2.77
N ALA A 45 -11.14 -8.93 3.41
CA ALA A 45 -9.92 -9.64 3.76
C ALA A 45 -10.21 -10.77 4.74
N LYS A 46 -9.66 -11.94 4.42
CA LYS A 46 -9.55 -13.02 5.39
C LYS A 46 -8.50 -12.61 6.41
N ILE A 47 -8.85 -12.75 7.69
CA ILE A 47 -7.93 -12.51 8.79
C ILE A 47 -7.44 -13.87 9.27
N GLU A 48 -6.16 -14.12 9.10
CA GLU A 48 -5.49 -15.30 9.64
C GLU A 48 -4.52 -14.86 10.74
N GLN A 49 -4.50 -15.61 11.83
CA GLN A 49 -3.54 -15.40 12.90
C GLN A 49 -2.87 -16.73 13.22
N TYR A 50 -1.55 -16.77 13.12
CA TYR A 50 -0.75 -17.95 13.40
C TYR A 50 0.57 -17.55 14.04
N CYS A 51 1.19 -18.44 14.80
CA CYS A 51 2.53 -18.21 15.34
C CYS A 51 3.49 -19.24 14.78
N GLU A 52 4.58 -18.76 14.17
CA GLU A 52 5.63 -19.61 13.66
C GLU A 52 6.65 -19.85 14.77
N ASN A 53 6.69 -21.10 15.25
CA ASN A 53 7.54 -21.51 16.37
C ASN A 53 7.25 -20.71 17.65
N LYS A 54 8.28 -20.56 18.51
CA LYS A 54 8.19 -19.83 19.77
C LYS A 54 8.62 -18.36 19.65
N TYR A 55 8.92 -17.92 18.42
CA TYR A 55 9.64 -16.67 18.16
C TYR A 55 8.73 -15.56 17.62
N PHE A 56 7.90 -15.88 16.63
CA PHE A 56 7.11 -14.88 15.90
C PHE A 56 5.64 -15.27 15.81
N CYS A 57 4.79 -14.26 15.83
CA CYS A 57 3.36 -14.36 15.58
C CYS A 57 2.99 -13.44 14.43
N TYR A 58 2.17 -13.97 13.53
CA TYR A 58 1.72 -13.31 12.33
C TYR A 58 0.22 -13.07 12.42
N ARG A 59 -0.19 -11.88 12.00
CA ARG A 59 -1.57 -11.57 11.67
C ARG A 59 -1.62 -11.10 10.22
N GLU A 60 -2.23 -11.91 9.37
CA GLU A 60 -2.31 -11.66 7.94
C GLU A 60 -3.75 -11.30 7.53
N TYR A 61 -3.85 -10.23 6.76
CA TYR A 61 -5.04 -9.78 6.07
C TYR A 61 -4.83 -10.00 4.60
N SER A 62 -5.53 -10.96 3.99
CA SER A 62 -5.35 -11.27 2.58
C SER A 62 -6.68 -11.27 1.83
N LYS A 63 -6.64 -10.78 0.59
CA LYS A 63 -7.78 -10.85 -0.33
C LYS A 63 -7.30 -11.23 -1.70
N GLU A 64 -7.93 -12.26 -2.24
CA GLU A 64 -7.85 -12.57 -3.67
C GLU A 64 -8.93 -11.80 -4.42
N PHE A 65 -8.55 -11.30 -5.59
CA PHE A 65 -9.42 -10.61 -6.52
C PHE A 65 -9.47 -11.42 -7.81
N ASP A 66 -10.68 -11.68 -8.29
CA ASP A 66 -10.90 -12.42 -9.54
C ASP A 66 -10.86 -11.50 -10.78
N PHE A 67 -10.90 -10.19 -10.57
CA PHE A 67 -10.96 -9.19 -11.64
C PHE A 67 -9.73 -8.28 -11.66
N GLY A 68 -9.37 -7.81 -12.86
CA GLY A 68 -8.29 -6.86 -13.06
C GLY A 68 -6.89 -7.46 -12.90
N SER A 69 -5.88 -6.58 -12.94
CA SER A 69 -4.47 -6.99 -12.96
C SER A 69 -3.91 -7.40 -11.59
N ILE A 70 -4.57 -7.05 -10.49
CA ILE A 70 -4.15 -7.43 -9.13
C ILE A 70 -4.81 -8.76 -8.78
N LYS A 71 -4.02 -9.82 -8.58
CA LYS A 71 -4.48 -11.14 -8.15
C LYS A 71 -4.73 -11.22 -6.67
N SER A 72 -3.79 -10.71 -5.88
CA SER A 72 -3.94 -10.72 -4.43
C SER A 72 -3.28 -9.49 -3.82
N ILE A 73 -3.84 -9.08 -2.70
CA ILE A 73 -3.21 -8.15 -1.77
C ILE A 73 -3.09 -8.91 -0.45
N SER A 74 -1.92 -8.86 0.17
CA SER A 74 -1.73 -9.32 1.54
C SER A 74 -1.03 -8.26 2.39
N PHE A 75 -1.54 -8.09 3.60
CA PHE A 75 -0.96 -7.23 4.62
C PHE A 75 -0.71 -8.07 5.86
N ALA A 76 0.55 -8.24 6.23
CA ALA A 76 0.94 -9.04 7.37
C ALA A 76 1.58 -8.16 8.45
N GLU A 77 1.13 -8.34 9.68
CA GLU A 77 1.78 -7.88 10.89
C GLU A 77 2.57 -9.06 11.47
N GLU A 78 3.88 -8.91 11.59
CA GLU A 78 4.76 -9.83 12.31
C GLU A 78 5.11 -9.20 13.66
N ASP A 79 4.82 -9.90 14.76
CA ASP A 79 5.24 -9.49 16.10
C ASP A 79 6.02 -10.61 16.79
N LEU A 80 6.82 -10.24 17.78
CA LEU A 80 7.52 -11.18 18.64
C LEU A 80 6.50 -11.91 19.52
N ALA A 81 6.63 -13.22 19.60
CA ALA A 81 5.92 -13.99 20.61
C ALA A 81 6.34 -13.50 22.01
N GLU A 82 5.38 -13.40 22.94
CA GLU A 82 5.64 -12.85 24.28
C GLU A 82 6.77 -13.59 25.01
N SER A 83 6.84 -14.92 24.85
CA SER A 83 7.93 -15.73 25.41
C SER A 83 9.30 -15.32 24.90
N PHE A 84 9.41 -14.98 23.61
CA PHE A 84 10.67 -14.58 23.00
C PHE A 84 11.00 -13.12 23.32
N ARG A 85 9.99 -12.25 23.44
CA ARG A 85 10.15 -10.87 23.93
C ARG A 85 10.79 -10.85 25.32
N GLU A 86 10.34 -11.74 26.21
CA GLU A 86 10.93 -11.90 27.54
C GLU A 86 12.34 -12.51 27.52
N GLU A 87 12.62 -13.43 26.60
CA GLU A 87 13.96 -13.99 26.41
C GLU A 87 14.96 -12.91 25.95
N ILE A 88 14.57 -12.06 24.99
CA ILE A 88 15.38 -10.92 24.52
C ILE A 88 15.70 -9.95 25.66
N LYS A 89 14.71 -9.62 26.50
CA LYS A 89 14.92 -8.75 27.67
C LYS A 89 15.92 -9.34 28.67
N ARG A 90 16.06 -10.67 28.74
CA ARG A 90 17.00 -11.38 29.65
C ARG A 90 18.43 -11.46 29.11
N MET A 91 18.66 -11.28 27.80
CA MET A 91 19.99 -11.44 27.17
C MET A 91 21.01 -10.33 27.47
N SER A 92 20.72 -9.41 28.39
CA SER A 92 21.69 -8.54 29.10
C SER A 92 22.44 -7.46 28.29
N ASP A 93 22.49 -7.48 26.96
CA ASP A 93 23.07 -6.36 26.19
C ASP A 93 22.02 -5.30 25.85
N ARG A 94 21.93 -4.26 26.68
CA ARG A 94 20.82 -3.29 26.68
C ARG A 94 20.65 -2.53 25.36
N GLU A 95 21.73 -2.29 24.64
CA GLU A 95 21.68 -1.47 23.42
C GLU A 95 21.16 -2.29 22.23
N ASP A 96 21.75 -3.45 21.97
CA ASP A 96 21.38 -4.34 20.86
C ASP A 96 19.98 -4.95 21.03
N THR A 97 19.64 -5.40 22.24
CA THR A 97 18.31 -5.95 22.55
C THR A 97 17.21 -4.91 22.44
N SER A 98 17.49 -3.64 22.77
CA SER A 98 16.51 -2.55 22.59
C SER A 98 16.25 -2.23 21.13
N GLY A 99 17.27 -2.36 20.27
CA GLY A 99 17.15 -2.23 18.83
C GLY A 99 16.23 -3.31 18.25
N MET A 100 16.45 -4.57 18.65
CA MET A 100 15.60 -5.68 18.24
C MET A 100 14.13 -5.47 18.65
N LEU A 101 13.86 -5.08 19.90
CA LEU A 101 12.49 -4.89 20.37
C LEU A 101 11.76 -3.72 19.70
N LYS A 102 12.47 -2.68 19.26
CA LYS A 102 11.89 -1.51 18.57
C LYS A 102 11.48 -1.79 17.14
N GLY A 103 12.03 -2.84 16.52
CA GLY A 103 11.68 -3.24 15.16
C GLY A 103 10.29 -3.87 15.04
N TYR A 104 9.66 -4.21 16.16
CA TYR A 104 8.41 -4.97 16.21
C TYR A 104 7.25 -4.20 16.87
N PRO A 105 6.01 -4.36 16.37
CA PRO A 105 5.64 -5.21 15.24
C PRO A 105 6.14 -4.64 13.90
N ALA A 106 6.52 -5.54 12.99
CA ALA A 106 6.91 -5.24 11.62
C ALA A 106 5.72 -5.45 10.70
N TYR A 107 5.56 -4.58 9.70
CA TYR A 107 4.42 -4.63 8.78
C TYR A 107 4.90 -4.84 7.36
N PHE A 108 4.27 -5.80 6.66
CA PHE A 108 4.59 -6.18 5.30
C PHE A 108 3.35 -6.05 4.41
N LEU A 109 3.52 -5.36 3.29
CA LEU A 109 2.47 -5.20 2.29
C LEU A 109 2.96 -5.81 0.97
N SER A 110 2.23 -6.79 0.47
CA SER A 110 2.57 -7.53 -0.75
C SER A 110 1.41 -7.50 -1.75
N PHE A 111 1.78 -7.46 -3.03
CA PHE A 111 0.85 -7.46 -4.15
C PHE A 111 1.27 -8.51 -5.16
N GLU A 112 0.33 -9.35 -5.60
CA GLU A 112 0.54 -10.22 -6.76
C GLU A 112 -0.15 -9.58 -7.98
N ILE A 113 0.63 -9.28 -9.01
CA ILE A 113 0.13 -8.69 -10.26
C ILE A 113 0.27 -9.75 -11.36
N VAL A 114 -0.81 -9.99 -12.10
CA VAL A 114 -0.79 -10.86 -13.28
C VAL A 114 -0.60 -10.03 -14.55
N GLY A 115 0.13 -10.60 -15.51
CA GLY A 115 0.46 -9.91 -16.77
C GLY A 115 -0.72 -9.67 -17.71
N GLU A 116 -1.75 -10.52 -17.64
CA GLU A 116 -2.97 -10.39 -18.45
C GLU A 116 -4.18 -10.04 -17.56
N PRO A 117 -5.12 -9.20 -18.05
CA PRO A 117 -6.35 -8.91 -17.32
C PRO A 117 -7.18 -10.19 -17.17
N ARG A 118 -7.54 -10.52 -15.93
CA ARG A 118 -8.46 -11.63 -15.63
C ARG A 118 -9.91 -11.14 -15.74
N ALA A 119 -10.74 -11.96 -16.38
CA ALA A 119 -12.14 -11.70 -16.72
C ALA A 119 -13.08 -12.00 -15.55
#